data_AF-A0A7V4PQF0-F1
#
_entry.id   AF-A0A7V4PQF0-F1
#
_cell.length_a   1.000
_cell.length_b   1.000
_cell.length_c   1.000
_cell.angle_alpha   90.00
_cell.angle_beta   90.00
_cell.angle_gamma   90.00
#
_symmetry.space_group_name_H-M   'P 1'
#
loop_
_entity.id
_entity.type
_entity.pdbx_description
1 polymer ?
#
loop_
_entity_poly.entity_id
_entity_poly.type
_entity_poly.pdbx_seq_one_letter_code
_entity_poly.pdbx_strand_id
1 'polypeptide(L)'
;MSRLADPRAWFRPWMAPWILGAAVFLLVASTASQYGLTWDEPQYFHASDLHLQWLNDLWKNLLKGEVQKSLQPDVIGAAWHWQPYLVPHPPFSRIVSGLTGVIFSPVMDKFVAYRLSTALFFGLLVAVMYLWMAALFDCLSGLFAALALLLLPNLFGYSHFALTDVPLTTLWLLTVYCFYKGLTGWKWSLILGVVWGLALATKFPAFLIPIPLLLWAHLFRRRFYHNNVFSMVFVSPLVLVACQPYWWHRTLPRLAEFLYDSTSRGFRPETDFPIFFNNQVLATSELPRYYPFFMTAVTIPETILGFSLIGLIAIFWTKPQRDV
;
A
#
# COMPACT_ATOMS: atom_id res chain seq x y z
N MET A 1 1.71 47.85 -6.14
CA MET A 1 1.64 46.90 -7.26
C MET A 1 1.56 45.49 -6.70
N SER A 2 0.33 44.97 -6.58
CA SER A 2 0.03 43.61 -6.14
C SER A 2 0.55 42.62 -7.19
N ARG A 3 1.42 41.69 -6.79
CA ARG A 3 1.69 40.50 -7.61
C ARG A 3 0.38 39.72 -7.66
N LEU A 4 -0.33 39.81 -8.78
CA LEU A 4 -1.38 38.87 -9.13
C LEU A 4 -0.75 37.47 -9.06
N ALA A 5 -1.18 36.68 -8.07
CA ALA A 5 -0.74 35.31 -7.93
C ALA A 5 -1.12 34.57 -9.22
N ASP A 6 -0.13 34.05 -9.95
CA ASP A 6 -0.36 33.25 -11.15
C ASP A 6 -1.28 32.08 -10.77
N PRO A 7 -2.51 31.97 -11.32
CA PRO A 7 -3.42 30.88 -11.00
C PRO A 7 -2.87 29.49 -11.42
N ARG A 8 -1.74 29.43 -12.16
CA ARG A 8 -1.01 28.20 -12.49
C ARG A 8 0.14 27.89 -11.52
N ALA A 9 0.45 28.76 -10.57
CA ALA A 9 1.55 28.57 -9.60
C ALA A 9 1.35 27.33 -8.73
N TRP A 10 0.09 26.94 -8.46
CA TRP A 10 -0.21 25.71 -7.71
C TRP A 10 -0.04 24.44 -8.53
N PHE A 11 -0.08 24.48 -9.87
CA PHE A 11 0.03 23.30 -10.74
C PHE A 11 1.49 22.90 -11.03
N ARG A 12 2.38 23.90 -11.22
CA ARG A 12 3.79 23.68 -11.57
C ARG A 12 4.54 22.71 -10.63
N PRO A 13 4.36 22.75 -9.28
CA PRO A 13 5.05 21.79 -8.40
C PRO A 13 4.50 20.37 -8.49
N TRP A 14 3.30 20.15 -9.05
CA TRP A 14 2.70 18.81 -9.16
C TRP A 14 2.97 18.14 -10.51
N MET A 15 3.26 18.90 -11.57
CA MET A 15 3.53 18.33 -12.89
C MET A 15 4.70 17.36 -12.89
N ALA A 16 5.85 17.74 -12.32
CA ALA A 16 7.04 16.89 -12.30
C ALA A 16 6.82 15.54 -11.56
N PRO A 17 6.24 15.50 -10.34
CA PRO A 17 5.89 14.24 -9.69
C PRO A 17 4.99 13.35 -10.54
N TRP A 18 3.94 13.91 -11.17
CA TRP A 18 3.00 13.13 -11.99
C TRP A 18 3.64 12.60 -13.27
N ILE A 19 4.49 13.40 -13.94
CA ILE A 19 5.25 12.94 -15.11
C ILE A 19 6.18 11.79 -14.72
N LEU A 20 6.90 11.92 -13.60
CA LEU A 20 7.79 10.88 -13.11
C LEU A 20 7.03 9.60 -12.75
N GLY A 21 5.92 9.73 -12.01
CA GLY A 21 5.08 8.59 -11.64
C GLY A 21 4.46 7.90 -12.87
N ALA A 22 3.99 8.67 -13.86
CA ALA A 22 3.47 8.14 -15.11
C ALA A 22 4.56 7.43 -15.92
N ALA A 23 5.78 7.99 -15.99
CA ALA A 23 6.90 7.35 -16.67
C ALA A 23 7.26 6.00 -16.01
N VAL A 24 7.29 5.94 -14.67
CA VAL A 24 7.53 4.70 -13.92
C VAL A 24 6.40 3.70 -14.13
N PHE A 25 5.14 4.15 -14.07
CA PHE A 25 3.98 3.30 -14.37
C PHE A 25 4.12 2.68 -15.76
N LEU A 26 4.41 3.48 -16.79
CA LEU A 26 4.55 3.00 -18.17
C LEU A 26 5.75 2.06 -18.33
N LEU A 27 6.86 2.31 -17.64
CA LEU A 27 8.03 1.43 -17.64
C LEU A 27 7.67 0.04 -17.11
N VAL A 28 7.03 -0.04 -15.94
CA VAL A 28 6.60 -1.32 -15.34
C VAL A 28 5.51 -1.98 -16.17
N ALA A 29 4.50 -1.21 -16.62
CA ALA A 29 3.40 -1.72 -17.42
C ALA A 29 3.88 -2.33 -18.75
N SER A 30 4.83 -1.68 -19.43
CA SER A 30 5.37 -2.16 -20.72
C SER A 30 6.27 -3.40 -20.60
N THR A 31 6.75 -3.71 -19.39
CA THR A 31 7.63 -4.86 -19.13
C THR A 31 6.96 -5.94 -18.26
N ALA A 32 5.71 -5.73 -17.81
CA ALA A 32 4.95 -6.67 -16.97
C ALA A 32 4.67 -8.02 -17.62
N SER A 33 4.65 -8.10 -18.96
CA SER A 33 4.47 -9.35 -19.71
C SER A 33 5.73 -10.24 -19.72
N GLN A 34 6.89 -9.70 -19.31
CA GLN A 34 8.16 -10.44 -19.31
C GLN A 34 8.29 -11.42 -18.15
N TYR A 35 7.39 -11.35 -17.16
CA TYR A 35 7.41 -12.17 -15.96
C TYR A 35 6.36 -13.29 -16.02
N GLY A 36 6.76 -14.50 -15.62
CA GLY A 36 5.85 -15.63 -15.42
C GLY A 36 4.87 -15.43 -14.27
N LEU A 37 3.95 -16.37 -14.06
CA LEU A 37 3.00 -16.34 -12.96
C LEU A 37 3.67 -16.73 -11.64
N THR A 38 3.28 -16.05 -10.57
CA THR A 38 3.66 -16.41 -9.19
C THR A 38 2.59 -17.27 -8.52
N TRP A 39 2.91 -17.85 -7.37
CA TRP A 39 2.00 -18.71 -6.61
C TRP A 39 0.70 -18.01 -6.17
N ASP A 40 0.80 -16.76 -5.71
CA ASP A 40 -0.32 -16.00 -5.15
C ASP A 40 -1.27 -15.43 -6.23
N GLU A 41 -0.73 -15.07 -7.39
CA GLU A 41 -1.44 -14.31 -8.42
C GLU A 41 -2.74 -14.96 -8.90
N PRO A 42 -2.78 -16.25 -9.29
CA PRO A 42 -4.02 -16.89 -9.73
C PRO A 42 -5.13 -16.82 -8.69
N GLN A 43 -4.79 -17.00 -7.40
CA GLN A 43 -5.74 -16.97 -6.30
C GLN A 43 -6.28 -15.55 -6.07
N TYR A 44 -5.40 -14.55 -6.13
CA TYR A 44 -5.79 -13.15 -6.00
C TYR A 44 -6.63 -12.67 -7.20
N PHE A 45 -6.32 -13.08 -8.42
CA PHE A 45 -7.11 -12.75 -9.61
C PHE A 45 -8.52 -13.33 -9.55
N HIS A 46 -8.66 -14.59 -9.12
CA HIS A 46 -9.97 -15.19 -8.93
C HIS A 46 -10.78 -14.47 -7.84
N ALA A 47 -10.17 -14.17 -6.70
CA ALA A 47 -10.83 -13.40 -5.64
C ALA A 47 -11.24 -12.00 -6.12
N SER A 48 -10.40 -11.32 -6.91
CA SER A 48 -10.75 -10.04 -7.56
C SER A 48 -11.98 -10.16 -8.46
N ASP A 49 -12.07 -11.24 -9.26
CA ASP A 49 -13.24 -11.50 -10.11
C ASP A 49 -14.51 -11.67 -9.28
N LEU A 50 -14.45 -12.42 -8.18
CA LEU A 50 -15.57 -12.60 -7.26
C LEU A 50 -16.02 -11.27 -6.62
N HIS A 51 -15.09 -10.44 -6.18
CA HIS A 51 -15.40 -9.12 -5.60
C HIS A 51 -16.11 -8.22 -6.62
N LEU A 52 -15.63 -8.18 -7.87
CA LEU A 52 -16.23 -7.35 -8.92
C LEU A 52 -17.58 -7.88 -9.41
N GLN A 53 -17.74 -9.21 -9.52
CA GLN A 53 -19.02 -9.82 -9.82
C GLN A 53 -20.06 -9.46 -8.76
N TRP A 54 -19.70 -9.57 -7.48
CA TRP A 54 -20.58 -9.16 -6.39
C TRP A 54 -20.93 -7.67 -6.43
N LEU A 55 -19.97 -6.78 -6.74
CA LEU A 55 -20.25 -5.34 -6.88
C LEU A 55 -21.21 -5.06 -8.04
N ASN A 56 -21.04 -5.74 -9.17
CA ASN A 56 -21.95 -5.64 -10.31
C ASN A 56 -23.37 -6.15 -9.96
N ASP A 57 -23.47 -7.27 -9.25
CA ASP A 57 -24.76 -7.82 -8.85
C ASP A 57 -25.43 -6.99 -7.76
N LEU A 58 -24.65 -6.42 -6.81
CA LEU A 58 -25.13 -5.41 -5.86
C LEU A 58 -25.74 -4.22 -6.60
N TRP A 59 -25.06 -3.69 -7.62
CA TRP A 59 -25.57 -2.56 -8.40
C TRP A 59 -26.87 -2.92 -9.14
N LYS A 60 -26.91 -4.09 -9.80
CA LYS A 60 -28.14 -4.57 -10.48
C LYS A 60 -29.30 -4.76 -9.52
N ASN A 61 -29.05 -5.35 -8.35
CA ASN A 61 -30.07 -5.59 -7.33
C ASN A 61 -30.53 -4.28 -6.69
N LEU A 62 -29.63 -3.31 -6.50
CA LEU A 62 -29.98 -1.97 -6.05
C LEU A 62 -30.96 -1.29 -7.01
N LEU A 63 -30.69 -1.34 -8.32
CA LEU A 63 -31.58 -0.78 -9.36
C LEU A 63 -32.95 -1.45 -9.42
N LYS A 64 -33.05 -2.73 -9.01
CA LYS A 64 -34.30 -3.49 -8.96
C LYS A 64 -35.04 -3.38 -7.62
N GLY A 65 -34.48 -2.69 -6.63
CA GLY A 65 -35.04 -2.62 -5.26
C GLY A 65 -34.87 -3.92 -4.46
N GLU A 66 -33.96 -4.80 -4.86
CA GLU A 66 -33.72 -6.13 -4.28
C GLU A 66 -32.35 -6.23 -3.57
N VAL A 67 -31.83 -5.11 -3.06
CA VAL A 67 -30.47 -5.01 -2.48
C VAL A 67 -30.18 -6.06 -1.40
N GLN A 68 -31.22 -6.50 -0.68
CA GLN A 68 -31.13 -7.52 0.37
C GLN A 68 -30.58 -8.86 -0.16
N LYS A 69 -30.79 -9.18 -1.45
CA LYS A 69 -30.23 -10.41 -2.07
C LYS A 69 -28.71 -10.39 -2.06
N SER A 70 -28.08 -9.26 -2.37
CA SER A 70 -26.61 -9.12 -2.38
C SER A 70 -26.01 -8.99 -0.99
N LEU A 71 -26.81 -8.58 0.00
CA LEU A 71 -26.37 -8.38 1.38
C LEU A 71 -26.48 -9.65 2.23
N GLN A 72 -26.98 -10.77 1.70
CA GLN A 72 -27.06 -12.01 2.47
C GLN A 72 -25.66 -12.52 2.88
N PRO A 73 -25.50 -13.08 4.10
CA PRO A 73 -24.19 -13.51 4.60
C PRO A 73 -23.48 -14.56 3.75
N ASP A 74 -24.22 -15.48 3.14
CA ASP A 74 -23.72 -16.52 2.23
C ASP A 74 -23.24 -15.93 0.90
N VAL A 75 -23.99 -14.99 0.33
CA VAL A 75 -23.63 -14.27 -0.90
C VAL A 75 -22.37 -13.43 -0.70
N ILE A 76 -22.30 -12.69 0.42
CA ILE A 76 -21.08 -11.95 0.78
C ILE A 76 -19.93 -12.92 1.06
N GLY A 77 -20.16 -14.00 1.81
CA GLY A 77 -19.13 -14.97 2.16
C GLY A 77 -18.49 -15.61 0.93
N ALA A 78 -19.31 -16.02 -0.04
CA ALA A 78 -18.85 -16.59 -1.30
C ALA A 78 -17.98 -15.62 -2.11
N ALA A 79 -18.27 -14.32 -2.06
CA ALA A 79 -17.53 -13.32 -2.82
C ALA A 79 -16.30 -12.75 -2.10
N TRP A 80 -16.35 -12.59 -0.77
CA TRP A 80 -15.39 -11.79 0.01
C TRP A 80 -14.55 -12.61 1.00
N HIS A 81 -14.85 -13.89 1.17
CA HIS A 81 -14.13 -14.82 2.06
C HIS A 81 -13.90 -16.18 1.39
N TRP A 82 -13.71 -16.17 0.07
CA TRP A 82 -13.37 -17.36 -0.69
C TRP A 82 -11.93 -17.79 -0.40
N GLN A 83 -11.75 -19.05 0.04
CA GLN A 83 -10.46 -19.68 0.34
C GLN A 83 -9.51 -18.81 1.19
N PRO A 84 -9.87 -18.49 2.45
CA PRO A 84 -9.10 -17.57 3.31
C PRO A 84 -7.67 -18.03 3.60
N TYR A 85 -7.38 -19.33 3.46
CA TYR A 85 -6.01 -19.85 3.56
C TYR A 85 -5.11 -19.35 2.43
N LEU A 86 -5.60 -19.36 1.18
CA LEU A 86 -4.85 -18.87 0.01
C LEU A 86 -4.98 -17.35 -0.18
N VAL A 87 -6.09 -16.77 0.30
CA VAL A 87 -6.37 -15.34 0.19
C VAL A 87 -6.58 -14.72 1.58
N PRO A 88 -5.53 -14.66 2.42
CA PRO A 88 -5.65 -14.28 3.84
C PRO A 88 -5.71 -12.77 4.05
N HIS A 89 -5.37 -11.98 3.03
CA HIS A 89 -5.21 -10.54 3.16
C HIS A 89 -6.53 -9.79 2.93
N PRO A 90 -6.74 -8.63 3.57
CA PRO A 90 -7.85 -7.73 3.24
C PRO A 90 -7.84 -7.29 1.75
N PRO A 91 -8.98 -6.85 1.19
CA PRO A 91 -9.21 -6.93 -0.25
C PRO A 91 -8.80 -5.69 -1.06
N PHE A 92 -8.36 -4.57 -0.47
CA PHE A 92 -8.21 -3.31 -1.19
C PHE A 92 -7.31 -3.38 -2.43
N SER A 93 -6.11 -3.95 -2.30
CA SER A 93 -5.21 -4.14 -3.44
C SER A 93 -5.84 -5.00 -4.54
N ARG A 94 -6.58 -6.05 -4.16
CA ARG A 94 -7.29 -6.93 -5.09
C ARG A 94 -8.47 -6.25 -5.77
N ILE A 95 -9.19 -5.35 -5.09
CA ILE A 95 -10.24 -4.54 -5.71
C ILE A 95 -9.64 -3.68 -6.83
N VAL A 96 -8.53 -2.98 -6.55
CA VAL A 96 -7.84 -2.15 -7.57
C VAL A 96 -7.32 -3.02 -8.71
N SER A 97 -6.74 -4.19 -8.39
CA SER A 97 -6.28 -5.17 -9.39
C SER A 97 -7.41 -5.69 -10.28
N GLY A 98 -8.58 -5.98 -9.70
CA GLY A 98 -9.77 -6.35 -10.45
C GLY A 98 -10.23 -5.23 -11.39
N LEU A 99 -10.26 -3.99 -10.89
CA LEU A 99 -10.66 -2.83 -11.70
C LEU A 99 -9.74 -2.64 -12.90
N THR A 100 -8.42 -2.71 -12.72
CA THR A 100 -7.49 -2.64 -13.86
C THR A 100 -7.65 -3.84 -14.78
N GLY A 101 -7.89 -5.04 -14.23
CA GLY A 101 -8.23 -6.24 -14.97
C GLY A 101 -9.41 -6.00 -15.93
N VAL A 102 -10.56 -5.56 -15.43
CA VAL A 102 -11.77 -5.33 -16.25
C VAL A 102 -11.57 -4.23 -17.28
N ILE A 103 -10.89 -3.13 -16.93
CA ILE A 103 -10.71 -1.99 -17.83
C ILE A 103 -9.78 -2.34 -18.99
N PHE A 104 -8.70 -3.09 -18.73
CA PHE A 104 -7.61 -3.28 -19.70
C PHE A 104 -7.55 -4.67 -20.33
N SER A 105 -8.14 -5.72 -19.76
CA SER A 105 -8.15 -7.05 -20.38
C SER A 105 -8.77 -7.12 -21.79
N PRO A 106 -9.65 -6.20 -22.24
CA PRO A 106 -10.09 -6.19 -23.63
C PRO A 106 -8.99 -5.83 -24.65
N VAL A 107 -7.90 -5.18 -24.21
CA VAL A 107 -6.84 -4.66 -25.09
C VAL A 107 -5.46 -5.24 -24.82
N MET A 108 -5.28 -6.02 -23.75
CA MET A 108 -4.03 -6.68 -23.40
C MET A 108 -4.28 -8.00 -22.68
N ASP A 109 -3.21 -8.78 -22.45
CA ASP A 109 -3.29 -10.02 -21.68
C ASP A 109 -3.94 -9.80 -20.30
N LYS A 110 -4.79 -10.75 -19.90
CA LYS A 110 -5.57 -10.66 -18.67
C LYS A 110 -4.65 -10.48 -17.46
N PHE A 111 -3.58 -11.26 -17.33
CA PHE A 111 -2.68 -11.18 -16.17
C PHE A 111 -1.93 -9.85 -16.12
N VAL A 112 -1.47 -9.35 -17.27
CA VAL A 112 -0.86 -8.02 -17.38
C VAL A 112 -1.84 -6.93 -16.92
N ALA A 113 -3.12 -7.03 -17.29
CA ALA A 113 -4.15 -6.06 -16.89
C ALA A 113 -4.34 -6.00 -15.36
N TYR A 114 -4.31 -7.12 -14.63
CA TYR A 114 -4.35 -7.09 -13.16
C TYR A 114 -3.09 -6.48 -12.55
N ARG A 115 -1.91 -6.74 -13.13
CA ARG A 115 -0.61 -6.22 -12.68
C ARG A 115 -0.47 -4.71 -12.83
N LEU A 116 -1.26 -4.08 -13.71
CA LEU A 116 -1.30 -2.61 -13.84
C LEU A 116 -1.65 -1.91 -12.52
N SER A 117 -2.40 -2.55 -11.63
CA SER A 117 -2.66 -2.01 -10.29
C SER A 117 -1.38 -1.81 -9.48
N THR A 118 -0.50 -2.81 -9.43
CA THR A 118 0.80 -2.71 -8.75
C THR A 118 1.70 -1.68 -9.40
N ALA A 119 1.73 -1.64 -10.74
CA ALA A 119 2.46 -0.61 -11.48
C ALA A 119 1.96 0.80 -11.12
N LEU A 120 0.65 0.98 -10.97
CA LEU A 120 0.05 2.25 -10.57
C LEU A 120 0.48 2.66 -9.15
N PHE A 121 0.43 1.73 -8.20
CA PHE A 121 0.90 1.97 -6.84
C PHE A 121 2.40 2.31 -6.80
N PHE A 122 3.21 1.66 -7.63
CA PHE A 122 4.64 1.95 -7.71
C PHE A 122 4.94 3.32 -8.32
N GLY A 123 4.25 3.68 -9.41
CA GLY A 123 4.34 5.03 -9.99
C GLY A 123 3.93 6.11 -8.98
N LEU A 124 2.85 5.88 -8.23
CA LEU A 124 2.42 6.79 -7.16
C LEU A 124 3.44 6.89 -6.01
N LEU A 125 4.04 5.77 -5.61
CA LEU A 125 5.08 5.73 -4.58
C LEU A 125 6.28 6.61 -4.98
N VAL A 126 6.79 6.45 -6.20
CA VAL A 126 7.92 7.23 -6.72
C VAL A 126 7.55 8.72 -6.84
N ALA A 127 6.35 9.04 -7.34
CA ALA A 127 5.88 10.41 -7.45
C ALA A 127 5.80 11.12 -6.08
N VAL A 128 5.23 10.45 -5.08
CA VAL A 128 5.10 10.99 -3.72
C VAL A 128 6.45 11.14 -3.05
N MET A 129 7.37 10.19 -3.25
CA MET A 129 8.75 10.29 -2.75
C MET A 129 9.45 11.53 -3.31
N TYR A 130 9.39 11.74 -4.63
CA TYR A 130 9.93 12.94 -5.27
C TYR A 130 9.30 14.20 -4.68
N LEU A 131 7.97 14.27 -4.65
CA LEU A 131 7.23 15.45 -4.20
C LEU A 131 7.60 15.82 -2.77
N TRP A 132 7.64 14.84 -1.89
CA TRP A 132 7.83 15.09 -0.46
C TRP A 132 9.28 15.49 -0.17
N MET A 133 10.26 14.79 -0.74
CA MET A 133 11.67 15.11 -0.55
C MET A 133 12.04 16.46 -1.21
N ALA A 134 11.48 16.77 -2.38
CA ALA A 134 11.67 18.07 -3.01
C ALA A 134 11.06 19.23 -2.22
N ALA A 135 9.97 18.98 -1.49
CA ALA A 135 9.36 19.97 -0.62
C ALA A 135 10.21 20.23 0.63
N LEU A 136 10.80 19.20 1.25
CA LEU A 136 11.60 19.31 2.47
C LEU A 136 13.02 19.86 2.23
N PHE A 137 13.60 19.54 1.07
CA PHE A 137 14.97 19.87 0.71
C PHE A 137 15.00 20.66 -0.61
N ASP A 138 15.20 19.98 -1.73
CA ASP A 138 15.26 20.57 -3.07
C ASP A 138 14.94 19.53 -4.16
N CYS A 139 14.78 19.99 -5.41
CA CYS A 139 14.42 19.12 -6.53
C CYS A 139 15.43 18.00 -6.81
N LEU A 140 16.73 18.23 -6.57
CA LEU A 140 17.77 17.24 -6.81
C LEU A 140 17.69 16.12 -5.77
N SER A 141 17.51 16.49 -4.50
CA SER A 141 17.26 15.56 -3.39
C SER A 141 15.99 14.74 -3.63
N GLY A 142 14.93 15.38 -4.14
CA GLY A 142 13.70 14.71 -4.54
C GLY A 142 13.91 13.70 -5.67
N LEU A 143 14.64 14.09 -6.72
CA LEU A 143 14.95 13.21 -7.84
C LEU A 143 15.82 12.04 -7.40
N PHE A 144 16.84 12.30 -6.58
CA PHE A 144 17.72 11.26 -6.04
C PHE A 144 16.93 10.23 -5.22
N ALA A 145 16.07 10.67 -4.31
CA ALA A 145 15.25 9.76 -3.49
C ALA A 145 14.29 8.91 -4.34
N ALA A 146 13.66 9.52 -5.35
CA ALA A 146 12.75 8.84 -6.25
C ALA A 146 13.47 7.81 -7.15
N LEU A 147 14.64 8.18 -7.70
CA LEU A 147 15.46 7.27 -8.49
C LEU A 147 16.07 6.16 -7.65
N ALA A 148 16.53 6.45 -6.43
CA ALA A 148 17.04 5.42 -5.51
C ALA A 148 15.97 4.36 -5.26
N LEU A 149 14.72 4.78 -5.03
CA LEU A 149 13.59 3.86 -4.85
C LEU A 149 13.26 3.06 -6.11
N LEU A 150 13.25 3.72 -7.28
CA LEU A 150 13.03 3.07 -8.57
C LEU A 150 14.08 2.01 -8.88
N LEU A 151 15.34 2.29 -8.54
CA LEU A 151 16.50 1.45 -8.85
C LEU A 151 16.76 0.36 -7.80
N LEU A 152 15.89 0.20 -6.79
CA LEU A 152 15.92 -0.96 -5.90
C LEU A 152 15.45 -2.20 -6.69
N PRO A 153 16.33 -3.17 -7.02
CA PRO A 153 16.00 -4.24 -7.95
C PRO A 153 14.83 -5.09 -7.47
N ASN A 154 14.78 -5.40 -6.17
CA ASN A 154 13.68 -6.15 -5.58
C ASN A 154 12.36 -5.40 -5.65
N LEU A 155 12.34 -4.12 -5.28
CA LEU A 155 11.11 -3.33 -5.31
C LEU A 155 10.60 -3.16 -6.75
N PHE A 156 11.52 -2.91 -7.69
CA PHE A 156 11.21 -2.89 -9.11
C PHE A 156 10.65 -4.23 -9.58
N GLY A 157 11.29 -5.35 -9.27
CA GLY A 157 10.79 -6.69 -9.58
C GLY A 157 9.39 -6.94 -9.02
N TYR A 158 9.18 -6.68 -7.71
CA TYR A 158 7.89 -6.83 -7.06
C TYR A 158 6.79 -5.93 -7.64
N SER A 159 7.13 -4.80 -8.26
CA SER A 159 6.16 -3.92 -8.92
C SER A 159 5.49 -4.54 -10.15
N HIS A 160 6.03 -5.64 -10.69
CA HIS A 160 5.47 -6.37 -11.83
C HIS A 160 4.50 -7.48 -11.42
N PHE A 161 4.39 -7.80 -10.12
CA PHE A 161 3.50 -8.84 -9.62
C PHE A 161 2.31 -8.24 -8.91
N ALA A 162 1.12 -8.83 -9.08
CA ALA A 162 -0.10 -8.35 -8.42
C ALA A 162 -0.20 -8.79 -6.95
N LEU A 163 0.79 -8.40 -6.14
CA LEU A 163 0.92 -8.74 -4.73
C LEU A 163 0.51 -7.57 -3.82
N THR A 164 0.41 -7.85 -2.53
CA THR A 164 -0.01 -6.86 -1.52
C THR A 164 1.11 -5.91 -1.09
N ASP A 165 2.37 -6.27 -1.32
CA ASP A 165 3.54 -5.60 -0.74
C ASP A 165 3.80 -4.20 -1.30
N VAL A 166 3.76 -4.03 -2.62
CA VAL A 166 3.95 -2.71 -3.24
C VAL A 166 2.77 -1.78 -2.94
N PRO A 167 1.49 -2.18 -3.10
CA PRO A 167 0.36 -1.38 -2.64
C PRO A 167 0.47 -0.97 -1.17
N LEU A 168 0.84 -1.90 -0.28
CA LEU A 168 1.04 -1.59 1.13
C LEU A 168 2.18 -0.59 1.33
N THR A 169 3.32 -0.77 0.66
CA THR A 169 4.47 0.13 0.75
C THR A 169 4.08 1.56 0.35
N THR A 170 3.32 1.71 -0.75
CA THR A 170 2.78 2.99 -1.21
C THR A 170 1.85 3.61 -0.17
N LEU A 171 0.90 2.85 0.36
CA LEU A 171 -0.07 3.33 1.35
C LEU A 171 0.60 3.63 2.70
N TRP A 172 1.67 2.91 3.07
CA TRP A 172 2.51 3.23 4.23
C TRP A 172 3.19 4.57 4.06
N LEU A 173 3.88 4.81 2.93
CA LEU A 173 4.50 6.11 2.68
C LEU A 173 3.47 7.24 2.68
N LEU A 174 2.33 7.04 2.02
CA LEU A 174 1.23 8.01 2.02
C LEU A 174 0.67 8.25 3.43
N THR A 175 0.58 7.22 4.27
CA THR A 175 0.17 7.36 5.68
C THR A 175 1.13 8.27 6.43
N VAL A 176 2.45 8.06 6.29
CA VAL A 176 3.46 8.92 6.91
C VAL A 176 3.38 10.36 6.36
N TYR A 177 3.26 10.52 5.04
CA TYR A 177 3.13 11.82 4.39
C TYR A 177 1.88 12.59 4.85
N CYS A 178 0.71 11.95 4.86
CA CYS A 178 -0.53 12.56 5.31
C CYS A 178 -0.51 12.83 6.81
N PHE A 179 0.14 11.98 7.62
CA PHE A 179 0.37 12.26 9.04
C PHE A 179 1.20 13.52 9.22
N TYR A 180 2.31 13.66 8.49
CA TYR A 180 3.16 14.84 8.52
C TYR A 180 2.39 16.12 8.15
N LYS A 181 1.63 16.10 7.03
CA LYS A 181 0.79 17.26 6.63
C LYS A 181 -0.39 17.51 7.58
N GLY A 182 -0.90 16.45 8.23
CA GLY A 182 -1.97 16.52 9.22
C GLY A 182 -1.62 17.30 10.48
N LEU A 183 -0.32 17.44 10.79
CA LEU A 183 0.15 18.26 11.91
C LEU A 183 -0.19 19.75 11.75
N THR A 184 -0.31 20.24 10.51
CA THR A 184 -0.59 21.64 10.20
C THR A 184 -1.97 21.86 9.60
N GLY A 185 -2.63 20.82 9.08
CA GLY A 185 -3.96 20.94 8.48
C GLY A 185 -4.88 19.76 8.75
N TRP A 186 -6.01 20.00 9.42
CA TRP A 186 -6.98 18.96 9.78
C TRP A 186 -7.56 18.19 8.59
N LYS A 187 -7.66 18.81 7.41
CA LYS A 187 -8.10 18.12 6.18
C LYS A 187 -7.15 16.98 5.81
N TRP A 188 -5.85 17.17 6.02
CA TRP A 188 -4.85 16.11 5.83
C TRP A 188 -4.96 15.02 6.88
N SER A 189 -5.41 15.35 8.10
CA SER A 189 -5.76 14.33 9.10
C SER A 189 -6.92 13.46 8.62
N LEU A 190 -7.97 14.02 8.00
CA LEU A 190 -9.05 13.22 7.40
C LEU A 190 -8.55 12.32 6.26
N ILE A 191 -7.71 12.86 5.38
CA ILE A 191 -7.09 12.08 4.29
C ILE A 191 -6.22 10.97 4.87
N LEU A 192 -5.45 11.24 5.93
CA LEU A 192 -4.68 10.24 6.68
C LEU A 192 -5.60 9.10 7.15
N GLY A 193 -6.76 9.43 7.73
CA GLY A 193 -7.71 8.41 8.19
C GLY A 193 -8.16 7.49 7.05
N VAL A 194 -8.47 8.05 5.88
CA VAL A 194 -8.82 7.28 4.69
C VAL A 194 -7.64 6.43 4.21
N VAL A 195 -6.48 7.04 3.99
CA VAL A 195 -5.27 6.36 3.47
C VAL A 195 -4.83 5.22 4.38
N TRP A 196 -4.77 5.45 5.70
CA TRP A 196 -4.40 4.41 6.65
C TRP A 196 -5.47 3.32 6.72
N GLY A 197 -6.76 3.67 6.63
CA GLY A 197 -7.85 2.70 6.51
C GLY A 197 -7.72 1.80 5.28
N LEU A 198 -7.32 2.35 4.14
CA LEU A 198 -7.01 1.58 2.93
C LEU A 198 -5.76 0.71 3.10
N ALA A 199 -4.74 1.19 3.83
CA ALA A 199 -3.56 0.40 4.18
C ALA A 199 -3.94 -0.82 5.05
N LEU A 200 -4.78 -0.61 6.07
CA LEU A 200 -5.35 -1.68 6.89
C LEU A 200 -6.16 -2.67 6.04
N ALA A 201 -6.88 -2.15 5.05
CA ALA A 201 -7.62 -2.94 4.07
C ALA A 201 -6.73 -3.59 3.00
N THR A 202 -5.39 -3.52 3.11
CA THR A 202 -4.44 -4.17 2.20
C THR A 202 -3.68 -5.31 2.86
N LYS A 203 -3.07 -5.10 4.04
CA LYS A 203 -2.24 -6.12 4.70
C LYS A 203 -2.06 -5.81 6.20
N PHE A 204 -1.90 -6.86 7.01
CA PHE A 204 -1.71 -6.75 8.46
C PHE A 204 -0.58 -5.80 8.93
N PRO A 205 0.60 -5.70 8.27
CA PRO A 205 1.66 -4.78 8.72
C PRO A 205 1.25 -3.30 8.78
N ALA A 206 0.15 -2.91 8.13
CA ALA A 206 -0.44 -1.57 8.29
C ALA A 206 -0.80 -1.23 9.75
N PHE A 207 -1.06 -2.21 10.61
CA PHE A 207 -1.31 -1.99 12.05
C PHE A 207 -0.07 -1.51 12.81
N LEU A 208 1.14 -1.66 12.26
CA LEU A 208 2.40 -1.34 12.95
C LEU A 208 2.80 0.14 12.80
N ILE A 209 2.43 0.82 11.71
CA ILE A 209 2.87 2.21 11.45
C ILE A 209 2.42 3.27 12.46
N PRO A 210 1.27 3.15 13.17
CA PRO A 210 0.93 4.11 14.22
C PRO A 210 1.98 4.14 15.34
N ILE A 211 2.65 3.01 15.64
CA ILE A 211 3.61 2.92 16.74
C ILE A 211 4.75 3.95 16.57
N PRO A 212 5.56 3.93 15.49
CA PRO A 212 6.61 4.92 15.30
C PRO A 212 6.07 6.34 15.09
N LEU A 213 4.94 6.51 14.39
CA LEU A 213 4.36 7.84 14.13
C LEU A 213 3.91 8.54 15.41
N LEU A 214 3.19 7.84 16.28
CA LEU A 214 2.69 8.38 17.53
C LEU A 214 3.83 8.59 18.54
N LEU A 215 4.81 7.68 18.59
CA LEU A 215 6.01 7.87 19.42
C LEU A 215 6.77 9.13 19.00
N TRP A 216 7.07 9.28 17.71
CA TRP A 216 7.75 10.46 17.18
C TRP A 216 6.92 11.73 17.43
N ALA A 217 5.61 11.70 17.17
CA ALA A 217 4.76 12.86 17.38
C ALA A 217 4.63 13.25 18.85
N HIS A 218 4.61 12.28 19.76
CA HIS A 218 4.56 12.54 21.19
C HIS A 218 5.85 13.21 21.69
N LEU A 219 7.01 12.75 21.19
CA LEU A 219 8.31 13.29 21.56
C LEU A 219 8.57 14.69 20.97
N PHE A 220 8.23 14.90 19.70
CA PHE A 220 8.66 16.11 18.96
C PHE A 220 7.53 17.07 18.59
N ARG A 221 6.27 16.61 18.54
CA ARG A 221 5.13 17.36 17.98
C ARG A 221 3.89 17.29 18.87
N ARG A 222 4.07 17.20 20.19
CA ARG A 222 3.04 16.79 21.17
C ARG A 222 1.69 17.53 21.07
N ARG A 223 1.70 18.79 20.64
CA ARG A 223 0.50 19.64 20.56
C ARG A 223 -0.28 19.52 19.24
N PHE A 224 0.30 18.91 18.21
CA PHE A 224 -0.17 19.07 16.83
C PHE A 224 -0.82 17.82 16.21
N TYR A 225 -0.75 16.66 16.88
CA TYR A 225 -1.16 15.38 16.28
C TYR A 225 -2.55 14.88 16.73
N HIS A 226 -3.32 15.67 17.49
CA HIS A 226 -4.63 15.24 18.03
C HIS A 226 -5.64 14.92 16.92
N ASN A 227 -5.70 15.74 15.85
CA ASN A 227 -6.57 15.48 14.70
C ASN A 227 -6.16 14.21 13.95
N ASN A 228 -4.84 13.93 13.88
CA ASN A 228 -4.35 12.70 13.27
C ASN A 228 -4.82 11.48 14.06
N VAL A 229 -4.66 11.50 15.38
CA VAL A 229 -5.14 10.42 16.26
C VAL A 229 -6.64 10.24 16.13
N PHE A 230 -7.41 11.32 16.16
CA PHE A 230 -8.86 11.26 15.97
C PHE A 230 -9.21 10.56 14.65
N SER A 231 -8.60 10.98 13.54
CA SER A 231 -8.91 10.37 12.26
C SER A 231 -8.45 8.92 12.15
N MET A 232 -7.29 8.58 12.70
CA MET A 232 -6.82 7.20 12.76
C MET A 232 -7.77 6.31 13.60
N VAL A 233 -8.28 6.80 14.73
CA VAL A 233 -9.17 6.02 15.61
C VAL A 233 -10.58 5.91 15.05
N PHE A 234 -11.11 6.95 14.40
CA PHE A 234 -12.52 6.99 14.02
C PHE A 234 -12.78 6.86 12.51
N VAL A 235 -11.92 7.38 11.64
CA VAL A 235 -12.12 7.32 10.18
C VAL A 235 -11.52 6.05 9.61
N SER A 236 -10.32 5.65 10.03
CA SER A 236 -9.65 4.48 9.45
C SER A 236 -10.38 3.15 9.68
N PRO A 237 -10.97 2.85 10.85
CA PRO A 237 -11.77 1.64 11.03
C PRO A 237 -13.04 1.64 10.15
N LEU A 238 -13.65 2.80 9.92
CA LEU A 238 -14.80 2.91 9.03
C LEU A 238 -14.41 2.58 7.59
N VAL A 239 -13.29 3.10 7.10
CA VAL A 239 -12.77 2.78 5.76
C VAL A 239 -12.41 1.29 5.65
N LEU A 240 -11.73 0.73 6.65
CA LEU A 240 -11.39 -0.69 6.71
C LEU A 240 -12.64 -1.58 6.60
N VAL A 241 -13.67 -1.31 7.42
CA VAL A 241 -14.92 -2.06 7.41
C VAL A 241 -15.68 -1.84 6.10
N ALA A 242 -15.70 -0.63 5.56
CA ALA A 242 -16.36 -0.33 4.29
C ALA A 242 -15.73 -1.11 3.12
N CYS A 243 -14.41 -1.25 3.09
CA CYS A 243 -13.70 -2.02 2.07
C CYS A 243 -13.85 -3.54 2.23
N GLN A 244 -14.37 -4.02 3.37
CA GLN A 244 -14.51 -5.45 3.63
C GLN A 244 -15.96 -5.82 3.98
N PRO A 245 -16.83 -6.04 2.97
CA PRO A 245 -18.21 -6.48 3.16
C PRO A 245 -18.36 -7.74 3.99
N TYR A 246 -17.37 -8.63 3.94
CA TYR A 246 -17.35 -9.77 4.84
C TYR A 246 -17.42 -9.37 6.30
N TRP A 247 -17.07 -8.16 6.74
CA TRP A 247 -17.13 -7.80 8.16
C TRP A 247 -18.50 -7.26 8.61
N TRP A 248 -19.35 -6.79 7.70
CA TRP A 248 -20.54 -5.98 8.03
C TRP A 248 -21.53 -6.64 8.99
N HIS A 249 -21.76 -7.95 8.86
CA HIS A 249 -22.70 -8.68 9.72
C HIS A 249 -22.14 -9.03 11.11
N ARG A 250 -20.82 -9.16 11.23
CA ARG A 250 -20.14 -9.64 12.44
C ARG A 250 -18.78 -8.95 12.59
N THR A 251 -18.79 -7.62 12.75
CA THR A 251 -17.58 -6.80 12.69
C THR A 251 -16.55 -7.19 13.74
N LEU A 252 -16.93 -7.21 15.03
CA LEU A 252 -15.98 -7.48 16.12
C LEU A 252 -15.44 -8.91 16.10
N PRO A 253 -16.27 -9.98 15.94
CA PRO A 253 -15.74 -11.34 15.82
C PRO A 253 -14.78 -11.51 14.65
N ARG A 254 -15.11 -10.98 13.47
CA ARG A 254 -14.27 -11.12 12.27
C ARG A 254 -12.98 -10.31 12.34
N LEU A 255 -12.99 -9.17 13.03
CA LEU A 255 -11.77 -8.44 13.36
C LEU A 255 -10.88 -9.25 14.31
N ALA A 256 -11.46 -9.86 15.34
CA ALA A 256 -10.72 -10.70 16.28
C ALA A 256 -10.12 -11.94 15.59
N GLU A 257 -10.89 -12.62 14.72
CA GLU A 257 -10.42 -13.71 13.86
C GLU A 257 -9.24 -13.27 13.00
N PHE A 258 -9.35 -12.13 12.30
CA PHE A 258 -8.28 -11.59 11.47
C PHE A 258 -7.00 -11.29 12.26
N LEU A 259 -7.13 -10.68 13.44
CA LEU A 259 -5.98 -10.38 14.31
C LEU A 259 -5.34 -11.67 14.84
N TYR A 260 -6.14 -12.65 15.24
CA TYR A 260 -5.68 -13.94 15.71
C TYR A 260 -4.94 -14.69 14.59
N ASP A 261 -5.54 -14.82 13.41
CA ASP A 261 -4.92 -15.47 12.26
C ASP A 261 -3.62 -14.78 11.82
N SER A 262 -3.59 -13.45 11.83
CA SER A 262 -2.40 -12.69 11.43
C SER A 262 -1.24 -12.82 12.42
N THR A 263 -1.53 -12.83 13.72
CA THR A 263 -0.51 -12.89 14.78
C THR A 263 -0.04 -14.31 15.11
N SER A 264 -0.89 -15.31 14.88
CA SER A 264 -0.55 -16.72 15.11
C SER A 264 0.01 -17.42 13.88
N ARG A 265 0.00 -16.79 12.70
CA ARG A 265 0.45 -17.39 11.43
C ARG A 265 1.83 -18.04 11.53
N GLY A 266 2.82 -17.36 12.11
CA GLY A 266 4.18 -17.90 12.24
C GLY A 266 4.30 -19.16 13.12
N PHE A 267 3.25 -19.57 13.83
CA PHE A 267 3.22 -20.78 14.67
C PHE A 267 2.36 -21.90 14.07
N ARG A 268 1.79 -21.69 12.87
CA ARG A 268 0.87 -22.61 12.21
C ARG A 268 1.61 -23.38 11.11
N PRO A 269 1.87 -24.69 11.29
CA PRO A 269 2.59 -25.51 10.31
C PRO A 269 1.96 -25.49 8.92
N GLU A 270 0.63 -25.39 8.86
CA GLU A 270 -0.08 -25.30 7.59
C GLU A 270 0.23 -24.02 6.82
N THR A 271 0.74 -22.97 7.46
CA THR A 271 1.07 -21.70 6.78
C THR A 271 2.56 -21.55 6.46
N ASP A 272 3.36 -22.57 6.77
CA ASP A 272 4.75 -22.64 6.35
C ASP A 272 4.85 -22.91 4.85
N PHE A 273 5.84 -22.29 4.22
CA PHE A 273 6.16 -22.51 2.81
C PHE A 273 7.67 -22.67 2.65
N PRO A 274 8.11 -23.40 1.61
CA PRO A 274 9.53 -23.65 1.38
C PRO A 274 10.24 -22.37 0.92
N ILE A 275 11.38 -22.08 1.54
CA ILE A 275 12.27 -20.99 1.18
C ILE A 275 13.66 -21.57 0.90
N PHE A 276 14.20 -21.26 -0.28
CA PHE A 276 15.57 -21.61 -0.60
C PHE A 276 16.53 -20.59 0.04
N PHE A 277 17.30 -21.03 1.03
CA PHE A 277 18.23 -20.20 1.77
C PHE A 277 19.48 -21.01 2.16
N ASN A 278 20.67 -20.42 1.99
CA ASN A 278 21.95 -21.05 2.32
C ASN A 278 22.14 -22.46 1.70
N ASN A 279 21.78 -22.60 0.43
CA ASN A 279 21.84 -23.86 -0.32
C ASN A 279 20.97 -25.00 0.27
N GLN A 280 19.93 -24.65 1.02
CA GLN A 280 18.96 -25.56 1.61
C GLN A 280 17.54 -25.07 1.32
N VAL A 281 16.58 -25.99 1.25
CA VAL A 281 15.15 -25.65 1.26
C VAL A 281 14.69 -25.78 2.71
N LEU A 282 14.38 -24.65 3.33
CA LEU A 282 13.95 -24.55 4.71
C LEU A 282 12.47 -24.17 4.76
N ALA A 283 11.74 -24.64 5.76
CA ALA A 283 10.43 -24.07 6.05
C ALA A 283 10.59 -22.63 6.58
N THR A 284 9.59 -21.76 6.36
CA THR A 284 9.60 -20.38 6.90
C THR A 284 9.84 -20.35 8.41
N SER A 285 9.27 -21.29 9.16
CA SER A 285 9.47 -21.45 10.61
C SER A 285 10.90 -21.84 11.03
N GLU A 286 11.68 -22.42 10.13
CA GLU A 286 13.07 -22.86 10.37
C GLU A 286 14.10 -21.76 10.04
N LEU A 287 13.67 -20.66 9.42
CA LEU A 287 14.57 -19.59 9.04
C LEU A 287 15.26 -18.97 10.27
N PRO A 288 16.56 -18.65 10.17
CA PRO A 288 17.26 -18.02 11.27
C PRO A 288 16.68 -16.62 11.54
N ARG A 289 16.68 -16.19 12.79
CA ARG A 289 16.14 -14.88 13.21
C ARG A 289 16.78 -13.69 12.48
N TYR A 290 18.01 -13.84 11.96
CA TYR A 290 18.70 -12.81 11.20
C TYR A 290 18.30 -12.75 9.72
N TYR A 291 17.55 -13.73 9.20
CA TYR A 291 17.12 -13.82 7.80
C TYR A 291 16.57 -12.50 7.21
N PRO A 292 15.60 -11.81 7.85
CA PRO A 292 15.06 -10.56 7.27
C PRO A 292 16.14 -9.47 7.15
N PHE A 293 17.02 -9.34 8.14
CA PHE A 293 18.12 -8.35 8.10
C PHE A 293 19.16 -8.71 7.04
N PHE A 294 19.45 -10.00 6.89
CA PHE A 294 20.32 -10.50 5.83
C PHE A 294 19.74 -10.18 4.45
N MET A 295 18.45 -10.49 4.22
CA MET A 295 17.78 -10.18 2.96
C MET A 295 17.80 -8.67 2.68
N THR A 296 17.55 -7.82 3.68
CA THR A 296 17.71 -6.35 3.51
C THR A 296 19.12 -5.96 3.09
N ALA A 297 20.15 -6.51 3.75
CA ALA A 297 21.54 -6.17 3.46
C ALA A 297 22.00 -6.59 2.05
N VAL A 298 21.52 -7.72 1.53
CA VAL A 298 21.96 -8.26 0.22
C VAL A 298 21.08 -7.86 -0.95
N THR A 299 19.89 -7.29 -0.69
CA THR A 299 18.93 -6.93 -1.76
C THR A 299 18.78 -5.44 -1.99
N ILE A 300 19.30 -4.61 -1.07
CA ILE A 300 19.45 -3.17 -1.27
C ILE A 300 20.84 -2.93 -1.84
N PRO A 301 20.98 -2.17 -2.96
CA PRO A 301 22.29 -1.78 -3.47
C PRO A 301 23.15 -1.11 -2.39
N GLU A 302 24.43 -1.48 -2.31
CA GLU A 302 25.33 -1.10 -1.22
C GLU A 302 25.49 0.42 -1.10
N THR A 303 25.44 1.13 -2.23
CA THR A 303 25.48 2.59 -2.28
C THR A 303 24.26 3.22 -1.61
N ILE A 304 23.05 2.71 -1.90
CA ILE A 304 21.80 3.18 -1.29
C ILE A 304 21.77 2.82 0.19
N LEU A 305 22.21 1.61 0.55
CA LEU A 305 22.31 1.19 1.95
C LEU A 305 23.28 2.08 2.74
N GLY A 306 24.46 2.34 2.19
CA GLY A 306 25.46 3.22 2.78
C GLY A 306 24.95 4.64 2.99
N PHE A 307 24.32 5.24 1.97
CA PHE A 307 23.71 6.56 2.12
C PHE A 307 22.54 6.58 3.11
N SER A 308 21.76 5.50 3.19
CA SER A 308 20.67 5.39 4.18
C SER A 308 21.22 5.36 5.61
N LEU A 309 22.30 4.62 5.87
CA LEU A 309 22.97 4.57 7.17
C LEU A 309 23.59 5.92 7.54
N ILE A 310 24.28 6.57 6.60
CA ILE A 310 24.81 7.92 6.79
C ILE A 310 23.67 8.89 7.09
N GLY A 311 22.56 8.80 6.35
CA GLY A 311 21.36 9.62 6.57
C GLY A 311 20.76 9.44 7.96
N LEU A 312 20.64 8.19 8.46
CA LEU A 312 20.15 7.90 9.81
C LEU A 312 21.01 8.52 10.91
N ILE A 313 22.33 8.60 10.71
CA ILE A 313 23.25 9.24 11.64
C ILE A 313 23.15 10.77 11.47
N ALA A 314 23.20 11.26 10.23
CA ALA A 314 23.20 12.68 9.90
C ALA A 314 21.89 13.39 10.32
N ILE A 315 20.76 12.67 10.39
CA ILE A 315 19.45 13.27 10.61
C ILE A 315 19.36 14.09 11.91
N PHE A 316 20.15 13.73 12.93
CA PHE A 316 20.21 14.45 14.21
C PHE A 316 20.81 15.84 14.10
N TRP A 317 21.59 16.12 13.05
CA TRP A 317 22.22 17.42 12.80
C TRP A 317 21.61 18.17 11.63
N THR A 318 20.82 17.51 10.79
CA THR A 318 20.15 18.17 9.66
C THR A 318 18.87 18.88 10.10
N LYS A 319 18.69 20.12 9.62
CA LYS A 319 17.41 20.83 9.66
C LYS A 319 16.75 20.79 8.28
N PRO A 320 15.41 20.72 8.19
CA PRO A 320 14.72 20.95 6.93
C PRO A 320 15.19 22.27 6.32
N GLN A 321 15.49 22.27 5.02
CA GLN A 321 15.99 23.47 4.35
C GLN A 321 14.85 24.41 3.94
N ARG A 322 13.61 23.91 3.94
CA ARG A 322 12.39 24.64 3.62
C ARG A 322 11.36 24.46 4.73
N ASP A 323 10.65 25.54 5.06
CA ASP A 323 9.46 25.46 5.92
C ASP A 323 8.31 24.84 5.12
N VAL A 324 7.76 23.71 5.59
CA VAL A 324 6.72 22.90 4.91
C VAL A 324 5.43 22.80 5.69
#